data_AF-A0AAW2S2R0-F1
#
_entry.id   AF-A0AAW2S2R0-F1
#
_cell.length_a   1.000
_cell.length_b   1.000
_cell.length_c   1.000
_cell.angle_alpha   90.00
_cell.angle_beta   90.00
_cell.angle_gamma   90.00
#
_symmetry.space_group_name_H-M   'P 1'
#
loop_
_entity.id
_entity.type
_entity.pdbx_description
1 polymer ?
#
loop_
_entity_poly.entity_id
_entity_poly.type
_entity_poly.pdbx_seq_one_letter_code
_entity_poly.pdbx_strand_id
1 'polypeptide(L)'
;MSIFPIGIRSQNSKSFNGKGDPQHHLRLFVNETLPEKDNKIFLFQKSLEGDAAMWVGSLPVGSFTTFEELAAKFMSQYSYLTSTYHIRPSRQFSLPL
;
A
#
# COMPACT_ATOMS: atom_id res chain seq x y z
N MET A 1 21.40 -16.75 -6.73
CA MET A 1 19.94 -16.88 -6.61
C MET A 1 19.59 -16.84 -5.14
N SER A 2 19.06 -15.73 -4.65
CA SER A 2 18.75 -15.58 -3.23
C SER A 2 17.37 -16.15 -2.94
N ILE A 3 17.36 -17.34 -2.34
CA ILE A 3 16.17 -18.01 -1.81
C ILE A 3 15.84 -17.30 -0.49
N PHE A 4 14.77 -16.52 -0.46
CA PHE A 4 14.24 -15.98 0.78
C PHE A 4 13.55 -17.11 1.57
N PRO A 5 13.85 -17.31 2.86
CA PRO A 5 13.23 -18.38 3.63
C PRO A 5 11.73 -18.12 3.81
N ILE A 6 10.94 -19.10 3.36
CA ILE A 6 9.51 -19.23 3.68
C ILE A 6 9.41 -19.40 5.19
N GLY A 7 9.06 -18.33 5.93
CA GLY A 7 8.73 -18.48 7.35
C GLY A 7 8.96 -17.28 8.28
N ILE A 8 9.78 -16.28 7.93
CA ILE A 8 9.86 -15.06 8.74
C ILE A 8 8.79 -14.08 8.23
N ARG A 9 7.55 -14.28 8.65
CA ARG A 9 6.60 -13.18 8.71
C ARG A 9 7.10 -12.27 9.83
N SER A 10 7.92 -11.28 9.51
CA SER A 10 8.09 -10.16 10.42
C SER A 10 6.70 -9.62 10.69
N GLN A 11 6.19 -9.79 11.90
CA GLN A 11 5.03 -9.06 12.42
C GLN A 11 5.36 -7.58 12.58
N ASN A 12 6.03 -6.97 11.60
CA ASN A 12 6.00 -5.53 11.45
C ASN A 12 4.64 -5.25 10.82
N SER A 13 3.67 -4.87 11.65
CA SER A 13 2.33 -4.39 11.30
C SER A 13 2.32 -3.13 10.40
N LYS A 14 3.42 -2.85 9.69
CA LYS A 14 3.69 -1.68 8.89
C LYS A 14 3.83 -1.99 7.40
N SER A 15 3.71 -3.26 7.00
CA SER A 15 3.82 -3.65 5.60
C SER A 15 2.46 -3.75 4.92
N PHE A 16 2.34 -3.17 3.71
CA PHE A 16 1.15 -3.26 2.89
C PHE A 16 1.31 -4.39 1.87
N ASN A 17 0.44 -5.39 1.96
CA ASN A 17 0.51 -6.60 1.13
C ASN A 17 -0.49 -6.60 -0.06
N GLY A 18 -1.13 -5.46 -0.35
CA GLY A 18 -2.22 -5.38 -1.32
C GLY A 18 -3.61 -5.59 -0.72
N LYS A 19 -3.73 -5.70 0.61
CA LYS A 19 -4.99 -5.72 1.36
C LYS A 19 -4.94 -4.66 2.45
N GLY A 20 -6.09 -4.07 2.81
CA GLY A 20 -6.11 -2.94 3.73
C GLY A 20 -6.52 -1.63 3.05
N ASP A 21 -6.54 -0.56 3.82
CA ASP A 21 -6.73 0.79 3.28
C ASP A 21 -5.38 1.37 2.84
N PRO A 22 -5.13 1.52 1.52
CA PRO A 22 -3.88 2.09 1.02
C PRO A 22 -3.71 3.56 1.44
N GLN A 23 -4.81 4.29 1.67
CA GLN A 23 -4.75 5.69 2.13
C GLN A 23 -4.24 5.76 3.56
N HIS A 24 -4.72 4.86 4.42
CA HIS A 24 -4.22 4.72 5.79
C HIS A 24 -2.73 4.37 5.82
N HIS A 25 -2.31 3.40 5.00
CA HIS A 25 -0.89 3.01 4.89
C HIS A 25 0.00 4.20 4.47
N LEU A 26 -0.39 4.91 3.41
CA LEU A 26 0.37 6.05 2.91
C LEU A 26 0.48 7.17 3.97
N ARG A 27 -0.61 7.46 4.69
CA ARG A 27 -0.61 8.45 5.78
C ARG A 27 0.31 8.04 6.92
N LEU A 28 0.25 6.78 7.36
CA LEU A 28 1.14 6.27 8.40
C LEU A 28 2.60 6.37 7.96
N PHE A 29 2.91 5.94 6.74
CA PHE A 29 4.28 6.01 6.21
C PHE A 29 4.82 7.43 6.24
N VAL A 30 4.07 8.41 5.71
CA VAL A 30 4.48 9.82 5.67
C VAL A 30 4.64 10.40 7.08
N ASN A 31 3.81 9.99 8.03
CA ASN A 31 3.89 10.45 9.41
C ASN A 31 5.07 9.84 10.18
N GLU A 32 5.45 8.60 9.86
CA GLU A 32 6.57 7.88 10.49
C GLU A 32 7.93 8.16 9.84
N THR A 33 7.97 8.55 8.55
CA THR A 33 9.22 8.92 7.90
C THR A 33 9.58 10.37 8.18
N LEU A 34 10.72 10.57 8.85
CA LEU A 34 11.35 11.88 9.00
C LEU A 34 11.64 12.50 7.61
N PRO A 35 11.71 13.84 7.52
CA PRO A 35 11.71 14.55 6.24
C PRO A 35 12.95 14.37 5.35
N GLU A 36 13.88 13.46 5.65
CA GLU A 36 15.00 13.14 4.76
C GLU A 36 14.47 12.55 3.45
N LYS A 37 14.49 13.41 2.43
CA LYS A 37 13.87 13.23 1.11
C LYS A 37 14.49 12.06 0.33
N ASP A 38 15.77 11.82 0.52
CA ASP A 38 16.56 11.01 -0.42
C ASP A 38 16.26 9.51 -0.36
N ASN A 39 15.70 9.01 0.76
CA ASN A 39 15.42 7.58 0.94
C ASN A 39 13.94 7.22 0.94
N LYS A 40 13.00 8.17 0.74
CA LYS A 40 11.55 7.89 0.85
C LYS A 40 11.06 6.83 -0.13
N ILE A 41 11.54 6.85 -1.38
CA ILE A 41 11.17 5.84 -2.39
C ILE A 41 11.60 4.45 -1.93
N PHE A 42 12.86 4.30 -1.51
CA PHE A 42 13.40 3.03 -1.07
C PHE A 42 12.71 2.51 0.19
N LEU A 43 12.48 3.38 1.17
CA LEU A 43 11.77 3.03 2.40
C LEU A 43 10.31 2.65 2.12
N PHE A 44 9.65 3.34 1.20
CA PHE A 44 8.28 3.02 0.80
C PHE A 44 8.22 1.65 0.13
N GLN A 45 9.13 1.35 -0.82
CA GLN A 45 9.24 0.03 -1.44
C GLN A 45 9.49 -1.08 -0.41
N LYS A 46 10.32 -0.82 0.61
CA LYS A 46 10.55 -1.75 1.74
C LYS A 46 9.31 -1.96 2.62
N SER A 47 8.38 -1.02 2.63
CA SER A 47 7.09 -1.15 3.33
C SER A 47 6.06 -1.95 2.53
N LEU A 48 6.35 -2.37 1.30
CA LEU A 48 5.45 -3.19 0.50
C LEU A 48 5.82 -4.66 0.61
N GLU A 49 4.80 -5.52 0.65
CA GLU A 49 4.93 -6.98 0.66
C GLU A 49 4.01 -7.61 -0.38
N GLY A 50 4.21 -8.90 -0.66
CA GLY A 50 3.31 -9.69 -1.52
C GLY A 50 3.00 -9.02 -2.85
N ASP A 51 1.70 -8.87 -3.14
CA ASP A 51 1.21 -8.30 -4.41
C ASP A 51 1.63 -6.85 -4.61
N ALA A 52 1.80 -6.07 -3.54
CA ALA A 52 2.25 -4.68 -3.63
C ALA A 52 3.75 -4.57 -3.93
N ALA A 53 4.57 -5.46 -3.35
CA ALA A 53 5.98 -5.56 -3.70
C ALA A 53 6.17 -6.02 -5.15
N MET A 54 5.36 -6.98 -5.61
CA MET A 54 5.38 -7.43 -7.01
C MET A 54 4.92 -6.32 -7.96
N TRP A 55 3.86 -5.59 -7.61
CA TRP A 55 3.37 -4.46 -8.41
C TRP A 55 4.44 -3.39 -8.60
N VAL A 56 5.10 -2.92 -7.54
CA VAL A 56 6.12 -1.87 -7.67
C VAL A 56 7.32 -2.34 -8.51
N GLY A 57 7.69 -3.63 -8.40
CA GLY A 57 8.74 -4.24 -9.22
C GLY A 57 8.35 -4.45 -10.70
N SER A 58 7.04 -4.47 -11.01
CA SER A 58 6.52 -4.59 -12.38
C SER A 58 6.41 -3.25 -13.11
N LEU A 59 6.57 -2.13 -12.41
CA LEU A 59 6.49 -0.82 -13.02
C LEU A 59 7.66 -0.60 -14.01
N PRO A 60 7.42 0.07 -15.15
CA PRO A 60 8.49 0.38 -16.10
C PRO A 60 9.61 1.19 -15.44
N VAL A 61 10.84 0.97 -15.89
CA VAL A 61 12.00 1.78 -15.48
C VAL A 61 11.75 3.25 -15.85
N GLY A 62 11.96 4.16 -14.90
CA GLY A 62 11.70 5.59 -15.09
C GLY A 62 10.22 5.98 -14.99
N SER A 63 9.33 5.06 -14.61
CA SER A 63 7.91 5.37 -14.40
C SER A 63 7.65 6.31 -13.22
N PHE A 64 8.60 6.43 -12.29
CA PHE A 64 8.62 7.41 -11.20
C PHE A 64 10.06 7.78 -10.89
N THR A 65 10.26 9.04 -10.51
CA THR A 65 11.54 9.63 -10.08
C THR A 65 11.42 10.27 -8.70
N THR A 66 10.20 10.58 -8.27
CA THR A 66 9.89 11.17 -6.97
C THR A 66 9.00 10.26 -6.13
N PHE A 67 9.00 10.48 -4.82
CA PHE A 67 8.10 9.77 -3.91
C PHE A 67 6.63 10.09 -4.22
N GLU A 68 6.34 11.33 -4.57
CA GLU A 68 5.00 11.81 -4.91
C GLU A 68 4.41 11.09 -6.13
N GLU A 69 5.23 10.86 -7.18
CA GLU A 69 4.83 10.06 -8.35
C GLU A 69 4.55 8.61 -7.99
N LEU A 70 5.40 7.99 -7.17
CA LEU A 70 5.21 6.62 -6.70
C LEU A 70 3.94 6.50 -5.83
N ALA A 71 3.71 7.45 -4.93
CA ALA A 71 2.52 7.51 -4.08
C ALA A 71 1.24 7.69 -4.90
N ALA A 72 1.25 8.55 -5.92
CA ALA A 72 0.12 8.73 -6.83
C ALA A 72 -0.20 7.44 -7.60
N LYS A 73 0.81 6.74 -8.11
CA LYS A 73 0.63 5.44 -8.77
C LYS A 73 0.11 4.37 -7.82
N PHE A 74 0.63 4.33 -6.59
CA PHE A 74 0.19 3.41 -5.55
C PHE A 74 -1.30 3.61 -5.23
N MET A 75 -1.71 4.86 -5.03
CA MET A 75 -3.11 5.20 -4.80
C MET A 75 -3.99 4.88 -6.00
N SER A 76 -3.51 5.12 -7.24
CA SER A 76 -4.23 4.74 -8.45
C SER A 76 -4.43 3.23 -8.55
N GLN A 77 -3.39 2.45 -8.25
CA GLN A 77 -3.42 0.98 -8.31
C GLN A 77 -4.41 0.40 -7.30
N TYR A 78 -4.40 0.91 -6.07
CA TYR A 78 -5.18 0.36 -4.96
C TYR A 78 -6.45 1.16 -4.62
N SER A 79 -6.84 2.11 -5.49
CA SER A 79 -8.03 2.96 -5.29
C SER A 79 -9.31 2.17 -5.08
N TYR A 80 -9.41 0.94 -5.61
CA TYR A 80 -10.57 0.06 -5.40
C TYR A 80 -10.71 -0.42 -3.94
N LEU A 81 -9.60 -0.49 -3.18
CA LEU A 81 -9.63 -0.93 -1.78
C LEU A 81 -10.15 0.15 -0.84
N THR A 82 -9.92 1.43 -1.13
CA THR A 82 -10.37 2.54 -0.28
C THR A 82 -11.90 2.59 -0.18
N SER A 83 -12.61 2.26 -1.26
CA SER A 83 -14.09 2.24 -1.28
C SER A 83 -14.67 1.11 -0.41
N THR A 84 -13.97 -0.02 -0.29
CA THR A 84 -14.46 -1.18 0.49
C THR A 84 -14.41 -0.98 2.01
N TYR A 85 -13.61 -0.05 2.52
CA TYR A 85 -13.61 0.31 3.95
C TYR A 85 -14.67 1.37 4.31
N HIS A 86 -15.20 2.10 3.32
CA HIS A 86 -16.26 3.09 3.53
C HIS A 86 -17.68 2.57 3.25
N ILE A 87 -17.84 1.36 2.72
CA ILE A 87 -19.14 0.80 2.37
C ILE A 87 -19.36 -0.52 3.10
N ARG A 88 -19.88 -0.45 4.33
CA ARG A 88 -21.01 -1.31 4.68
C ARG A 88 -22.26 -0.56 4.20
N PRO A 89 -22.95 -1.01 3.13
CA PRO A 89 -24.33 -0.58 2.99
C PRO A 89 -25.04 -1.22 4.17
N SER A 90 -25.52 -0.40 5.10
CA SER A 90 -26.61 -0.78 5.97
C SER A 90 -27.69 -1.34 5.05
N ARG A 91 -27.83 -2.67 4.96
CA ARG A 91 -29.04 -3.28 4.42
C ARG A 91 -30.14 -2.85 5.38
N GLN A 92 -30.71 -1.68 5.14
CA GLN A 92 -31.99 -1.31 5.69
C GLN A 92 -32.99 -2.27 5.04
N PHE A 93 -33.16 -3.42 5.69
CA PHE A 93 -34.29 -4.30 5.43
C PHE A 93 -35.54 -3.46 5.64
N SER A 94 -36.11 -2.98 4.53
CA SER A 94 -37.45 -2.40 4.54
C SER A 94 -38.39 -3.59 4.68
N LEU A 95 -39.00 -3.76 5.85
CA LEU A 95 -40.12 -4.68 6.04
C LEU A 95 -41.33 -4.12 5.28
N PRO A 96 -42.05 -4.93 4.48
CA PRO A 96 -43.33 -4.50 3.95
C PRO A 96 -44.36 -4.42 5.10
N LEU A 97 -45.23 -3.41 5.03
CA LEU A 97 -46.39 -3.23 5.90
C LEU A 97 -47.35 -4.42 5.83
#